data_AF-A0A9E0MCC1-F1
#
_entry.id   AF-A0A9E0MCC1-F1
#
_cell.length_a   1.000
_cell.length_b   1.000
_cell.length_c   1.000
_cell.angle_alpha   90.00
_cell.angle_beta   90.00
_cell.angle_gamma   90.00
#
_symmetry.space_group_name_H-M   'P 1'
#
loop_
_entity.id
_entity.type
_entity.pdbx_description
1 polymer ?
#
loop_
_entity_poly.entity_id
_entity_poly.type
_entity_poly.pdbx_seq_one_letter_code
_entity_poly.pdbx_strand_id
1 'polypeptide(L)'
;AHTIRSEMAQEARVLLKFQLAQRRIKDVMEMPDPDAARIIRSIMDNSWQVSGRLVREYPQLEDRLLALRMVEAVQSAFEGRAPIPIIG
;
A
#
# COMPACT_ATOMS: atom_id res chain seq x y z
N ALA A 1 -12.90 32.71 11.18
CA ALA A 1 -12.94 31.92 9.92
C ALA A 1 -11.54 31.39 9.62
N HIS A 2 -11.17 30.22 10.15
CA HIS A 2 -9.85 29.64 9.93
C HIS A 2 -9.93 28.13 10.05
N THR A 3 -10.10 27.43 8.91
CA THR A 3 -9.50 26.12 8.58
C THR A 3 -10.18 25.56 7.33
N ILE A 4 -9.62 25.85 6.16
CA ILE A 4 -9.81 25.01 4.95
C ILE A 4 -8.43 24.69 4.36
N ARG A 5 -7.46 25.60 4.51
CA ARG A 5 -6.10 25.45 3.99
C ARG A 5 -5.29 24.30 4.63
N SER A 6 -5.58 23.93 5.88
CA SER A 6 -4.85 22.84 6.58
C SER A 6 -5.34 21.45 6.17
N GLU A 7 -6.66 21.29 5.97
CA GLU A 7 -7.27 20.01 5.60
C GLU A 7 -6.88 19.59 4.17
N MET A 8 -6.94 20.51 3.20
CA MET A 8 -6.52 20.22 1.82
C MET A 8 -5.04 19.81 1.70
N ALA A 9 -4.16 20.44 2.51
CA ALA A 9 -2.73 20.08 2.52
C ALA A 9 -2.48 18.70 3.16
N GLN A 10 -3.36 18.25 4.05
CA GLN A 10 -3.33 16.91 4.64
C GLN A 10 -3.84 15.87 3.62
N GLU A 11 -4.94 16.18 2.93
CA GLU A 11 -5.53 15.33 1.88
C GLU A 11 -4.58 15.14 0.69
N ALA A 12 -3.92 16.22 0.23
CA ALA A 12 -2.93 16.14 -0.84
C ALA A 12 -1.76 15.20 -0.48
N ARG A 13 -1.32 15.21 0.80
CA ARG A 13 -0.28 14.29 1.28
C ARG A 13 -0.74 12.84 1.26
N VAL A 14 -2.00 12.56 1.58
CA VAL A 14 -2.57 11.21 1.52
C VAL A 14 -2.62 10.71 0.08
N LEU A 15 -3.08 11.54 -0.87
CA LEU A 15 -3.12 11.18 -2.28
C LEU A 15 -1.74 10.85 -2.85
N LEU A 16 -0.72 11.67 -2.53
CA LEU A 16 0.65 11.42 -2.96
C LEU A 16 1.22 10.11 -2.39
N LYS A 17 0.96 9.83 -1.11
CA LYS A 17 1.35 8.57 -0.47
C LYS A 17 0.67 7.38 -1.13
N PHE A 18 -0.61 7.50 -1.47
CA PHE A 18 -1.37 6.45 -2.15
C PHE A 18 -0.83 6.16 -3.55
N GLN A 19 -0.54 7.20 -4.34
CA GLN A 19 0.09 7.05 -5.66
C GLN A 19 1.49 6.43 -5.60
N LEU A 20 2.25 6.75 -4.56
CA LEU A 20 3.56 6.13 -4.32
C LEU A 20 3.42 4.66 -3.96
N ALA A 21 2.46 4.31 -3.10
CA ALA A 21 2.17 2.92 -2.75
C ALA A 21 1.74 2.09 -3.98
N GLN A 22 0.90 2.65 -4.85
CA GLN A 22 0.51 1.99 -6.10
C GLN A 22 1.71 1.68 -7.00
N ARG A 23 2.63 2.65 -7.17
CA ARG A 23 3.85 2.44 -7.95
C ARG A 23 4.71 1.32 -7.35
N ARG A 24 4.98 1.37 -6.04
CA ARG A 24 5.82 0.38 -5.36
C ARG A 24 5.23 -1.02 -5.37
N ILE A 25 3.91 -1.16 -5.24
CA ILE A 25 3.26 -2.46 -5.34
C ILE A 25 3.44 -3.05 -6.74
N LYS A 26 3.32 -2.24 -7.80
CA LYS A 26 3.52 -2.70 -9.18
C LYS A 26 4.95 -3.18 -9.44
N ASP A 27 5.94 -2.62 -8.73
CA ASP A 27 7.32 -3.11 -8.77
C ASP A 27 7.50 -4.47 -8.05
N VAL A 28 6.56 -4.84 -7.17
CA VAL A 28 6.53 -6.14 -6.48
C VAL A 28 5.76 -7.17 -7.30
N MET A 29 4.61 -6.79 -7.85
CA MET A 29 3.74 -7.64 -8.67
C MET A 29 2.99 -6.78 -9.70
N GLU A 30 3.14 -7.11 -10.99
CA GLU A 30 2.40 -6.44 -12.06
C GLU A 30 0.89 -6.66 -11.88
N MET A 31 0.13 -5.56 -11.83
CA MET A 31 -1.31 -5.60 -11.69
C MET A 31 -1.98 -4.31 -12.17
N PRO A 32 -3.30 -4.37 -12.49
CA PRO A 32 -4.12 -3.20 -12.76
C PRO A 32 -4.21 -2.23 -11.57
N ASP A 33 -4.35 -0.93 -11.85
CA ASP A 33 -4.53 0.13 -10.83
C ASP A 33 -5.69 -0.15 -9.86
N PRO A 34 -6.86 -0.65 -10.30
CA PRO A 34 -7.95 -0.98 -9.38
C PRO A 34 -7.58 -2.05 -8.35
N ASP A 35 -6.80 -3.06 -8.77
CA ASP A 35 -6.34 -4.13 -7.89
C ASP A 35 -5.30 -3.62 -6.89
N ALA A 36 -4.33 -2.83 -7.37
CA ALA A 36 -3.35 -2.17 -6.50
C ALA A 36 -4.05 -1.32 -5.44
N ALA A 37 -5.05 -0.53 -5.83
CA ALA A 37 -5.82 0.30 -4.90
C ALA A 37 -6.59 -0.55 -3.85
N ARG A 38 -7.16 -1.68 -4.27
CA ARG A 38 -7.85 -2.62 -3.37
C ARG A 38 -6.88 -3.22 -2.35
N ILE A 39 -5.72 -3.68 -2.79
CA ILE A 39 -4.70 -4.26 -1.91
C ILE A 39 -4.20 -3.22 -0.90
N ILE A 40 -3.88 -2.00 -1.34
CA ILE A 40 -3.44 -0.91 -0.44
C ILE A 40 -4.48 -0.69 0.66
N ARG A 41 -5.75 -0.52 0.29
CA ARG A 41 -6.82 -0.28 1.25
C ARG A 41 -6.97 -1.46 2.21
N SER A 42 -6.96 -2.69 1.71
CA SER A 42 -7.06 -3.87 2.58
C SER A 42 -5.89 -3.99 3.56
N ILE A 43 -4.66 -3.64 3.17
CA ILE A 43 -3.49 -3.70 4.05
C ILE A 43 -3.57 -2.61 5.13
N MET A 44 -3.98 -1.39 4.74
CA MET A 44 -4.17 -0.28 5.66
C MET A 44 -5.28 -0.56 6.69
N ASP A 45 -6.42 -1.08 6.22
CA ASP A 45 -7.58 -1.39 7.07
C ASP A 45 -7.30 -2.57 8.02
N ASN A 46 -6.36 -3.46 7.64
CA ASN A 46 -5.96 -4.63 8.41
C ASN A 46 -4.62 -4.46 9.12
N SER A 47 -4.34 -3.26 9.65
CA SER A 47 -3.17 -2.96 10.50
C SER A 47 -1.82 -3.41 9.92
N TRP A 48 -1.58 -3.11 8.64
CA TRP A 48 -0.36 -3.47 7.91
C TRP A 48 -0.16 -4.98 7.73
N GLN A 49 -1.25 -5.72 7.54
CA GLN A 49 -1.20 -7.17 7.31
C GLN A 49 -2.06 -7.58 6.12
N VAL A 50 -1.60 -8.58 5.38
CA VAL A 50 -2.41 -9.25 4.37
C VAL A 50 -3.50 -10.07 5.08
N SER A 51 -4.77 -9.75 4.82
CA SER A 51 -5.88 -10.47 5.43
C SER A 51 -6.14 -11.80 4.71
N GLY A 52 -6.72 -12.78 5.41
CA GLY A 52 -7.12 -14.04 4.79
C GLY A 52 -8.19 -13.87 3.69
N ARG A 53 -8.98 -12.78 3.74
CA ARG A 53 -9.89 -12.41 2.64
C ARG A 53 -9.11 -11.97 1.42
N LEU A 54 -8.08 -11.13 1.62
CA LEU A 54 -7.23 -10.66 0.54
C LEU A 54 -6.47 -11.80 -0.14
N VAL A 55 -6.00 -12.79 0.62
CA VAL A 55 -5.38 -14.02 0.06
C VAL A 55 -6.36 -14.82 -0.80
N ARG A 56 -7.64 -14.90 -0.40
CA ARG A 56 -8.65 -15.61 -1.23
C ARG A 56 -8.90 -14.91 -2.56
N GLU A 57 -8.83 -13.59 -2.60
CA GLU A 57 -8.99 -12.79 -3.82
C GLU A 57 -7.71 -12.79 -4.68
N TYR A 58 -6.54 -12.80 -4.03
CA TYR A 58 -5.22 -12.79 -4.65
C TYR A 58 -4.35 -13.91 -4.06
N PRO A 59 -4.51 -15.17 -4.55
CA PRO A 59 -3.83 -16.34 -3.99
C PRO A 59 -2.30 -16.25 -4.00
N GLN A 60 -1.72 -15.41 -4.87
CA GLN A 60 -0.27 -15.16 -4.89
C GLN A 60 0.23 -14.63 -3.53
N LEU A 61 -0.61 -13.92 -2.78
CA LEU A 61 -0.28 -13.38 -1.46
C LEU A 61 -0.23 -14.44 -0.35
N GLU A 62 -0.49 -15.72 -0.67
CA GLU A 62 -0.18 -16.84 0.23
C GLU A 62 1.33 -17.05 0.36
N ASP A 63 2.11 -16.65 -0.66
CA ASP A 63 3.57 -16.58 -0.55
C ASP A 63 3.94 -15.51 0.50
N ARG A 64 4.53 -15.98 1.59
CA ARG A 64 4.92 -15.11 2.72
C ARG A 64 5.92 -14.03 2.30
N LEU A 65 6.87 -14.33 1.41
CA LEU A 65 7.84 -13.35 0.93
C LEU A 65 7.14 -12.28 0.10
N LEU A 66 6.23 -12.68 -0.79
CA LEU A 66 5.43 -11.73 -1.58
C LEU A 66 4.56 -10.86 -0.67
N ALA A 67 3.86 -11.46 0.29
CA ALA A 67 3.03 -10.74 1.25
C ALA A 67 3.83 -9.70 2.04
N LEU A 68 5.02 -10.07 2.52
CA LEU A 68 5.92 -9.15 3.22
C LEU A 68 6.38 -8.00 2.32
N ARG A 69 6.80 -8.30 1.08
CA ARG A 69 7.20 -7.27 0.10
C ARG A 69 6.05 -6.32 -0.22
N MET A 70 4.82 -6.83 -0.31
CA MET A 70 3.63 -6.02 -0.55
C MET A 70 3.33 -5.09 0.63
N VAL A 71 3.33 -5.62 1.86
CA VAL A 71 3.15 -4.81 3.07
C VAL A 71 4.22 -3.72 3.16
N GLU A 72 5.48 -4.08 2.93
CA GLU A 72 6.61 -3.16 2.99
C GLU A 72 6.53 -2.06 1.91
N ALA A 73 6.10 -2.40 0.69
CA ALA A 73 5.85 -1.43 -0.38
C ALA A 73 4.79 -0.40 0.01
N VAL A 74 3.71 -0.84 0.68
CA VAL A 74 2.66 0.06 1.16
C VAL A 74 3.16 0.89 2.33
N GLN A 75 3.66 0.24 3.39
CA GLN A 75 4.03 0.90 4.63
C GLN A 75 5.12 1.95 4.41
N SER A 76 6.16 1.61 3.65
CA SER A 76 7.24 2.56 3.33
C SER A 76 6.73 3.82 2.61
N ALA A 77 5.69 3.70 1.77
CA ALA A 77 5.12 4.84 1.05
C ALA A 77 4.38 5.78 2.01
N PHE A 78 3.64 5.21 2.96
CA PHE A 78 2.91 5.99 3.97
C PHE A 78 3.81 6.60 5.03
N GLU A 79 4.93 5.96 5.34
CA GLU A 79 5.95 6.45 6.26
C GLU A 79 6.93 7.43 5.59
N GLY A 80 6.88 7.58 4.26
CA GLY A 80 7.76 8.50 3.53
C GLY A 80 9.22 8.05 3.48
N ARG A 81 9.48 6.75 3.64
CA ARG A 81 10.81 6.14 3.59
C ARG A 81 11.00 5.33 2.32
N ALA A 82 12.24 4.94 2.03
CA ALA A 82 12.52 3.95 1.02
C ALA A 82 12.02 2.56 1.47
N PRO A 83 11.55 1.70 0.54
CA PRO A 83 11.24 0.32 0.86
C PRO A 83 12.53 -0.43 1.19
N ILE A 84 12.49 -1.23 2.23
CA ILE A 84 13.57 -2.14 2.61
C ILE A 84 13.55 -3.31 1.63
N PRO A 85 14.68 -3.65 0.97
CA PRO A 85 14.75 -4.86 0.15
C PRO A 85 14.53 -6.09 1.03
N ILE A 86 13.43 -6.81 0.78
CA ILE A 86 13.17 -8.11 1.40
C ILE A 86 13.58 -9.18 0.39
N ILE A 87 14.71 -9.82 0.65
CA ILE A 87 15.29 -10.90 -0.15
C ILE A 87 15.05 -12.21 0.59
N GLY A 88 14.54 -13.21 -0.11
CA GLY A 88 14.30 -14.57 0.41
C GLY A 88 15.50 -15.47 0.29
#